data_AF-A0A7C6JXM6-F1
#
_entry.id   AF-A0A7C6JXM6-F1
#
_cell.length_a   1.000
_cell.length_b   1.000
_cell.length_c   1.000
_cell.angle_alpha   90.00
_cell.angle_beta   90.00
_cell.angle_gamma   90.00
#
_symmetry.space_group_name_H-M   'P 1'
#
loop_
_entity.id
_entity.type
_entity.pdbx_description
1 polymer ?
#
loop_
_entity_poly.entity_id
_entity_poly.type
_entity_poly.pdbx_seq_one_letter_code
_entity_poly.pdbx_strand_id
1 'polypeptide(L)'
;MEKVKAKTLKKPERLSSKLSMKTADIVKQVNSLANPGKPPVNWFEGYPDARAAVHVKDGAYLEDSSKNGLIFGGRVSKNQIKDIKVVAYQGNEGGIYLEGAGSEAKVCGGVIHLLGDGKGVGGPATGAAVKNQANLTLRNVIIDSYGKSRFCTVAEQFSTLRAYDSLFISHGVPYGEGIASPAGLMATPPPALEIGGNCRTHCTMSNSYSYFYDSKIICDGWGALSTETAEGFVYLEANDCDIIVTKRGYGAYADPDCHDYFNRCNFDIDGMASIIAGEGDMTFTDCTAACATYFCLMHCVMGVPEEVGTLVVKGGTIRARQELVKIKSHNAQIEFTGADIKSDSKVLVHTVLNDDPCATKAGGAPYGVNVIFKDMDVSGDLLHEDPERAMWISLNSTTLKGAIINGNLALDAGSKWTATADSNIILLTDIYPAQIDAPEGVTIKAKGGQAGAYGLAGGGRLVVEE
;
A
#
# COMPACT_ATOMS: atom_id res chain seq x y z
N MET A 1 19.25 -13.89 39.62
CA MET A 1 17.82 -14.19 39.57
C MET A 1 17.61 -15.33 38.60
N GLU A 2 16.74 -16.27 38.94
CA GLU A 2 16.34 -17.35 38.05
C GLU A 2 15.56 -16.79 36.85
N LYS A 3 15.77 -17.36 35.67
CA LYS A 3 15.06 -16.95 34.46
C LYS A 3 13.68 -17.60 34.39
N VAL A 4 12.69 -16.89 33.86
CA VAL A 4 11.44 -17.51 33.43
C VAL A 4 11.72 -18.28 32.15
N LYS A 5 11.33 -19.56 32.13
CA LYS A 5 11.66 -20.48 31.03
C LYS A 5 10.71 -20.34 29.86
N ALA A 6 11.26 -20.27 28.66
CA ALA A 6 10.51 -20.22 27.41
C ALA A 6 9.86 -21.55 27.06
N LYS A 7 8.78 -21.48 26.28
CA LYS A 7 8.21 -22.64 25.61
C LYS A 7 8.92 -22.85 24.28
N THR A 8 9.29 -24.10 23.99
CA THR A 8 9.76 -24.46 22.64
C THR A 8 8.58 -24.50 21.69
N LEU A 9 8.48 -23.51 20.82
CA LEU A 9 7.49 -23.45 19.75
C LEU A 9 8.21 -23.08 18.44
N LYS A 10 8.02 -23.88 17.39
CA LYS A 10 8.61 -23.60 16.08
C LYS A 10 7.71 -22.65 15.30
N LYS A 11 8.23 -21.46 14.97
CA LYS A 11 7.61 -20.56 14.00
C LYS A 11 7.58 -21.23 12.60
N PRO A 12 6.45 -21.21 11.89
CA PRO A 12 6.37 -21.68 10.51
C PRO A 12 7.37 -20.95 9.60
N GLU A 13 7.96 -21.68 8.65
CA GLU A 13 8.88 -21.11 7.67
C GLU A 13 8.10 -20.35 6.58
N ARG A 14 8.67 -19.27 6.05
CA ARG A 14 8.10 -18.60 4.88
C ARG A 14 8.26 -19.52 3.68
N LEU A 15 7.15 -19.92 3.10
CA LEU A 15 7.14 -20.66 1.84
C LEU A 15 7.23 -19.65 0.69
N SER A 16 7.85 -20.05 -0.42
CA SER A 16 7.82 -19.23 -1.63
C SER A 16 6.39 -19.15 -2.16
N SER A 17 5.91 -17.93 -2.42
CA SER A 17 4.69 -17.72 -3.17
C SER A 17 4.84 -18.38 -4.55
N LYS A 18 3.76 -19.02 -5.00
CA LYS A 18 3.64 -19.60 -6.36
C LYS A 18 2.75 -18.73 -7.23
N LEU A 19 2.59 -17.46 -6.88
CA LEU A 19 1.77 -16.56 -7.64
C LEU A 19 2.27 -16.48 -9.09
N SER A 20 1.34 -16.68 -10.01
CA SER A 20 1.55 -16.56 -11.44
C SER A 20 0.20 -16.22 -12.04
N MET A 21 -0.19 -14.97 -11.92
CA MET A 21 -1.47 -14.47 -12.39
C MET A 21 -1.25 -13.42 -13.46
N LYS A 22 -1.82 -13.67 -14.64
CA LYS A 22 -1.93 -12.64 -15.67
C LYS A 22 -3.11 -11.74 -15.38
N THR A 23 -3.08 -10.54 -15.93
CA THR A 23 -4.19 -9.57 -15.81
C THR A 23 -5.54 -10.19 -16.19
N ALA A 24 -5.56 -11.02 -17.25
CA ALA A 24 -6.78 -11.70 -17.70
C ALA A 24 -7.34 -12.71 -16.66
N ASP A 25 -6.46 -13.38 -15.91
CA ASP A 25 -6.87 -14.34 -14.89
C ASP A 25 -7.46 -13.62 -13.67
N ILE A 26 -6.88 -12.47 -13.29
CA ILE A 26 -7.40 -11.58 -12.26
C ILE A 26 -8.81 -11.10 -12.63
N VAL A 27 -8.98 -10.59 -13.86
CA VAL A 27 -10.30 -10.14 -14.36
C VAL A 27 -11.31 -11.28 -14.29
N LYS A 28 -10.93 -12.48 -14.71
CA LYS A 28 -11.81 -13.66 -14.68
C LYS A 28 -12.21 -14.04 -13.24
N GLN A 29 -11.24 -14.11 -12.32
CA GLN A 29 -11.46 -14.48 -10.93
C GLN A 29 -12.40 -13.49 -10.23
N VAL A 30 -12.10 -12.19 -10.28
CA VAL A 30 -12.92 -11.16 -9.66
C VAL A 30 -14.34 -11.16 -10.23
N ASN A 31 -14.52 -11.33 -11.54
CA ASN A 31 -15.86 -11.43 -12.12
C ASN A 31 -16.63 -12.65 -11.58
N SER A 32 -15.96 -13.79 -11.40
CA SER A 32 -16.61 -15.01 -10.88
C SER A 32 -17.09 -14.86 -9.44
N LEU A 33 -16.35 -14.11 -8.61
CA LEU A 33 -16.62 -13.94 -7.18
C LEU A 33 -17.51 -12.72 -6.87
N ALA A 34 -17.22 -11.58 -7.49
CA ALA A 34 -17.85 -10.29 -7.18
C ALA A 34 -18.88 -9.83 -8.22
N ASN A 35 -18.99 -10.51 -9.37
CA ASN A 35 -19.94 -10.18 -10.44
C ASN A 35 -20.71 -11.41 -10.98
N PRO A 36 -21.21 -12.32 -10.11
CA PRO A 36 -21.80 -13.58 -10.56
C PRO A 36 -23.09 -13.35 -11.37
N GLY A 37 -23.22 -14.09 -12.47
CA GLY A 37 -24.41 -14.07 -13.33
C GLY A 37 -24.59 -12.80 -14.17
N LYS A 38 -23.59 -11.91 -14.20
CA LYS A 38 -23.58 -10.66 -14.99
C LYS A 38 -22.54 -10.74 -16.12
N PRO A 39 -22.65 -9.87 -17.15
CA PRO A 39 -21.61 -9.77 -18.18
C PRO A 39 -20.23 -9.48 -17.56
N PRO A 40 -19.16 -10.16 -18.01
CA PRO A 40 -17.82 -9.88 -17.55
C PRO A 40 -17.41 -8.42 -17.79
N VAL A 41 -16.78 -7.81 -16.79
CA VAL A 41 -16.24 -6.45 -16.86
C VAL A 41 -14.72 -6.50 -16.81
N ASN A 42 -14.06 -5.97 -17.85
CA ASN A 42 -12.63 -5.70 -17.82
C ASN A 42 -12.40 -4.21 -17.49
N TRP A 43 -12.07 -3.92 -16.24
CA TRP A 43 -11.85 -2.54 -15.78
C TRP A 43 -10.48 -1.97 -16.15
N PHE A 44 -9.59 -2.77 -16.75
CA PHE A 44 -8.33 -2.30 -17.32
C PHE A 44 -8.50 -1.80 -18.77
N GLU A 45 -9.56 -2.21 -19.45
CA GLU A 45 -9.78 -1.87 -20.86
C GLU A 45 -10.25 -0.42 -21.04
N GLY A 46 -9.45 0.36 -21.78
CA GLY A 46 -9.76 1.74 -22.13
C GLY A 46 -10.85 1.91 -23.20
N TYR A 47 -11.01 3.15 -23.66
CA TYR A 47 -11.85 3.44 -24.82
C TYR A 47 -11.16 2.96 -26.12
N PRO A 48 -11.84 2.20 -27.00
CA PRO A 48 -11.25 1.75 -28.27
C PRO A 48 -10.88 2.91 -29.21
N ASP A 49 -11.56 4.04 -29.09
CA ASP A 49 -11.35 5.27 -29.87
C ASP A 49 -10.51 6.31 -29.13
N ALA A 50 -9.83 5.93 -28.04
CA ALA A 50 -9.00 6.84 -27.26
C ALA A 50 -7.87 7.46 -28.09
N ARG A 51 -7.62 8.76 -27.89
CA ARG A 51 -6.51 9.47 -28.56
C ARG A 51 -5.80 10.44 -27.62
N ALA A 52 -4.48 10.39 -27.61
CA ALA A 52 -3.64 11.37 -26.92
C ALA A 52 -3.41 12.61 -27.79
N ALA A 53 -3.17 13.76 -27.16
CA ALA A 53 -2.72 14.96 -27.85
C ALA A 53 -1.38 14.74 -28.57
N VAL A 54 -0.46 13.99 -27.93
CA VAL A 54 0.81 13.55 -28.51
C VAL A 54 0.93 12.04 -28.41
N HIS A 55 1.02 11.36 -29.54
CA HIS A 55 1.28 9.93 -29.62
C HIS A 55 2.65 9.68 -30.26
N VAL A 56 3.56 9.07 -29.52
CA VAL A 56 4.83 8.56 -30.02
C VAL A 56 4.79 7.04 -29.99
N LYS A 57 5.06 6.40 -31.12
CA LYS A 57 5.05 4.95 -31.27
C LYS A 57 6.28 4.46 -32.00
N ASP A 58 6.90 3.39 -31.48
CA ASP A 58 8.08 2.75 -32.06
C ASP A 58 9.17 3.77 -32.48
N GLY A 59 9.41 4.77 -31.61
CA GLY A 59 10.40 5.82 -31.84
C GLY A 59 10.01 6.92 -32.85
N ALA A 60 8.75 6.99 -33.27
CA ALA A 60 8.24 8.01 -34.19
C ALA A 60 7.05 8.79 -33.59
N TYR A 61 7.03 10.11 -33.78
CA TYR A 61 5.83 10.90 -33.50
C TYR A 61 4.80 10.65 -34.60
N LEU A 62 3.61 10.17 -34.22
CA LEU A 62 2.54 9.81 -35.14
C LEU A 62 1.49 10.92 -35.18
N GLU A 63 1.60 11.82 -36.15
CA GLU A 63 0.69 12.97 -36.26
C GLU A 63 -0.78 12.55 -36.49
N ASP A 64 -1.03 11.59 -37.40
CA ASP A 64 -2.38 11.10 -37.73
C ASP A 64 -3.07 10.35 -36.57
N SER A 65 -2.27 9.78 -35.67
CA SER A 65 -2.75 9.09 -34.47
C SER A 65 -2.80 10.01 -33.25
N SER A 66 -2.25 11.22 -33.37
CA SER A 66 -2.33 12.28 -32.37
C SER A 66 -3.58 13.12 -32.56
N LYS A 67 -4.01 13.82 -31.51
CA LYS A 67 -5.11 14.79 -31.57
C LYS A 67 -4.58 16.21 -31.40
N ASN A 68 -3.93 16.73 -32.44
CA ASN A 68 -3.26 18.04 -32.42
C ASN A 68 -4.18 19.20 -32.02
N GLY A 69 -5.49 19.09 -32.25
CA GLY A 69 -6.48 20.08 -31.80
C GLY A 69 -6.58 20.24 -30.28
N LEU A 70 -6.00 19.34 -29.49
CA LEU A 70 -5.90 19.46 -28.03
C LEU A 70 -4.67 20.26 -27.58
N ILE A 71 -3.72 20.54 -28.48
CA ILE A 71 -2.47 21.24 -28.18
C ILE A 71 -2.66 22.74 -28.41
N PHE A 72 -2.56 23.51 -27.33
CA PHE A 72 -2.71 24.98 -27.34
C PHE A 72 -1.39 25.74 -27.23
N GLY A 73 -0.27 25.02 -27.08
CA GLY A 73 1.05 25.62 -26.97
C GLY A 73 2.16 24.59 -26.78
N GLY A 74 3.40 25.06 -26.93
CA GLY A 74 4.61 24.25 -26.79
C GLY A 74 5.15 23.71 -28.11
N ARG A 75 6.14 22.82 -28.01
CA ARG A 75 6.79 22.18 -29.16
C ARG A 75 6.82 20.67 -28.95
N VAL A 76 6.50 19.94 -30.01
CA VAL A 76 6.47 18.47 -30.00
C VAL A 76 7.47 17.95 -31.03
N SER A 77 8.30 17.03 -30.59
CA SER A 77 9.09 16.14 -31.45
C SER A 77 8.99 14.72 -30.89
N LYS A 78 9.54 13.74 -31.63
CA LYS A 78 9.52 12.32 -31.22
C LYS A 78 10.16 12.03 -29.86
N ASN A 79 11.15 12.83 -29.45
CA ASN A 79 11.94 12.58 -28.24
C ASN A 79 11.97 13.77 -27.27
N GLN A 80 11.42 14.91 -27.68
CA GLN A 80 11.45 16.12 -26.87
C GLN A 80 10.15 16.90 -27.01
N ILE A 81 9.46 17.07 -25.89
CA ILE A 81 8.23 17.84 -25.77
C ILE A 81 8.54 18.99 -24.80
N LYS A 82 8.32 20.24 -25.21
CA LYS A 82 8.66 21.43 -24.40
C LYS A 82 7.48 22.36 -24.24
N ASP A 83 7.30 22.84 -23.01
CA ASP A 83 6.31 23.86 -22.63
C ASP A 83 4.92 23.55 -23.18
N ILE A 84 4.55 22.26 -23.20
CA ILE A 84 3.32 21.81 -23.86
C ILE A 84 2.09 22.24 -23.06
N LYS A 85 1.08 22.75 -23.75
CA LYS A 85 -0.23 23.01 -23.17
C LYS A 85 -1.27 22.12 -23.82
N VAL A 86 -1.83 21.19 -23.06
CA VAL A 86 -2.90 20.30 -23.52
C VAL A 86 -4.17 20.57 -22.74
N VAL A 87 -5.31 20.64 -23.44
CA VAL A 87 -6.63 20.62 -22.82
C VAL A 87 -7.51 19.60 -23.52
N ALA A 88 -7.90 18.55 -22.78
CA ALA A 88 -8.77 17.47 -23.26
C ALA A 88 -10.12 17.56 -22.53
N TYR A 89 -11.21 17.65 -23.28
CA TYR A 89 -12.56 17.84 -22.71
C TYR A 89 -13.36 16.54 -22.63
N GLN A 90 -12.93 15.51 -23.36
CA GLN A 90 -13.63 14.23 -23.43
C GLN A 90 -12.90 13.13 -22.65
N GLY A 91 -13.69 12.16 -22.20
CA GLY A 91 -13.24 10.95 -21.47
C GLY A 91 -12.20 10.09 -22.21
N ASN A 92 -12.27 10.09 -23.53
CA ASN A 92 -11.42 9.30 -24.42
C ASN A 92 -10.22 10.10 -24.99
N GLU A 93 -10.00 11.32 -24.52
CA GLU A 93 -8.88 12.16 -24.95
C GLU A 93 -7.78 12.19 -23.87
N GLY A 94 -6.51 12.21 -24.23
CA GLY A 94 -5.42 12.29 -23.26
C GLY A 94 -4.34 13.30 -23.62
N GLY A 95 -3.27 13.33 -22.82
CA GLY A 95 -2.14 14.22 -23.02
C GLY A 95 -1.06 13.58 -23.88
N ILE A 96 -0.15 12.86 -23.25
CA ILE A 96 1.05 12.30 -23.87
C ILE A 96 1.00 10.79 -23.75
N TYR A 97 1.15 10.09 -24.86
CA TYR A 97 1.17 8.63 -24.89
C TYR A 97 2.36 8.13 -25.70
N LEU A 98 3.21 7.37 -25.03
CA LEU A 98 4.34 6.69 -25.65
C LEU A 98 4.06 5.19 -25.65
N GLU A 99 4.19 4.55 -26.81
CA GLU A 99 4.11 3.10 -26.89
C GLU A 99 5.21 2.48 -27.76
N GLY A 100 5.61 1.26 -27.44
CA GLY A 100 6.49 0.46 -28.30
C GLY A 100 7.97 0.64 -28.00
N ALA A 101 8.73 -0.37 -28.39
CA ALA A 101 10.17 -0.43 -28.14
C ALA A 101 10.89 0.72 -28.87
N GLY A 102 11.83 1.37 -28.20
CA GLY A 102 12.57 2.51 -28.76
C GLY A 102 11.82 3.85 -28.70
N SER A 103 10.58 3.88 -28.20
CA SER A 103 9.91 5.13 -27.85
C SER A 103 10.48 5.69 -26.55
N GLU A 104 11.28 6.73 -26.68
CA GLU A 104 11.83 7.49 -25.55
C GLU A 104 11.60 8.98 -25.76
N ALA A 105 10.96 9.64 -24.79
CA ALA A 105 10.79 11.09 -24.83
C ALA A 105 10.95 11.75 -23.46
N LYS A 106 11.33 13.03 -23.52
CA LYS A 106 11.38 13.91 -22.37
C LYS A 106 10.42 15.08 -22.54
N VAL A 107 9.58 15.30 -21.55
CA VAL A 107 8.72 16.47 -21.40
C VAL A 107 9.40 17.44 -20.44
N CYS A 108 9.71 18.64 -20.91
CA CYS A 108 10.31 19.70 -20.10
C CYS A 108 9.37 20.90 -20.08
N GLY A 109 8.70 21.13 -18.96
CA GLY A 109 7.64 22.14 -18.89
C GLY A 109 6.36 21.64 -19.56
N GLY A 110 5.24 21.70 -18.85
CA GLY A 110 3.95 21.45 -19.48
C GLY A 110 2.79 21.57 -18.51
N VAL A 111 1.62 21.90 -19.06
CA VAL A 111 0.34 21.87 -18.35
C VAL A 111 -0.64 21.03 -19.16
N ILE A 112 -1.12 19.94 -18.56
CA ILE A 112 -2.08 19.02 -19.16
C ILE A 112 -3.34 19.05 -18.28
N HIS A 113 -4.43 19.54 -18.85
CA HIS A 113 -5.73 19.56 -18.18
C HIS A 113 -6.69 18.57 -18.85
N LEU A 114 -7.30 17.69 -18.05
CA LEU A 114 -8.19 16.64 -18.55
C LEU A 114 -9.55 16.72 -17.86
N LEU A 115 -10.62 16.66 -18.64
CA LEU A 115 -12.00 16.59 -18.16
C LEU A 115 -12.72 15.36 -18.73
N GLY A 116 -13.73 14.90 -18.00
CA GLY A 116 -14.62 13.82 -18.40
C GLY A 116 -14.20 12.45 -17.85
N ASP A 117 -15.17 11.56 -17.72
CA ASP A 117 -14.94 10.23 -17.18
C ASP A 117 -14.03 9.41 -18.10
N GLY A 118 -12.92 8.92 -17.54
CA GLY A 118 -12.08 7.93 -18.16
C GLY A 118 -12.69 6.53 -18.11
N LYS A 119 -12.00 5.61 -18.78
CA LYS A 119 -12.30 4.18 -18.75
C LYS A 119 -10.97 3.43 -18.82
N GLY A 120 -10.86 2.32 -18.10
CA GLY A 120 -9.65 1.52 -18.09
C GLY A 120 -8.57 2.08 -17.18
N VAL A 121 -7.37 1.49 -17.28
CA VAL A 121 -6.14 2.02 -16.68
C VAL A 121 -5.14 2.23 -17.82
N GLY A 122 -4.52 3.40 -17.87
CA GLY A 122 -3.49 3.72 -18.86
C GLY A 122 -4.02 4.10 -20.25
N GLY A 123 -3.22 3.77 -21.26
CA GLY A 123 -3.52 4.07 -22.67
C GLY A 123 -3.64 5.56 -23.04
N PRO A 124 -4.12 5.85 -24.27
CA PRO A 124 -4.07 7.20 -24.85
C PRO A 124 -4.94 8.27 -24.16
N ALA A 125 -5.88 7.89 -23.29
CA ALA A 125 -6.76 8.83 -22.58
C ALA A 125 -6.17 9.35 -21.25
N THR A 126 -5.01 8.85 -20.85
CA THR A 126 -4.29 9.28 -19.64
C THR A 126 -3.59 10.62 -19.88
N GLY A 127 -3.30 11.37 -18.81
CA GLY A 127 -2.51 12.60 -18.90
C GLY A 127 -1.12 12.36 -19.49
N ALA A 128 -0.38 11.42 -18.95
CA ALA A 128 0.86 10.90 -19.52
C ALA A 128 0.96 9.37 -19.30
N ALA A 129 1.01 8.58 -20.36
CA ALA A 129 1.12 7.13 -20.27
C ALA A 129 2.29 6.58 -21.09
N VAL A 130 2.92 5.53 -20.56
CA VAL A 130 3.93 4.72 -21.25
C VAL A 130 3.52 3.26 -21.31
N LYS A 131 3.67 2.64 -22.48
CA LYS A 131 3.28 1.26 -22.74
C LYS A 131 4.27 0.52 -23.62
N ASN A 132 4.35 -0.81 -23.51
CA ASN A 132 5.09 -1.68 -24.43
C ASN A 132 6.58 -1.32 -24.56
N GLN A 133 7.34 -1.35 -23.45
CA GLN A 133 8.79 -1.08 -23.42
C GLN A 133 9.19 0.38 -23.75
N ALA A 134 8.28 1.32 -23.53
CA ALA A 134 8.54 2.75 -23.74
C ALA A 134 9.13 3.43 -22.49
N ASN A 135 9.79 4.58 -22.69
CA ASN A 135 10.42 5.37 -21.64
C ASN A 135 9.98 6.84 -21.69
N LEU A 136 9.43 7.36 -20.60
CA LEU A 136 9.02 8.76 -20.50
C LEU A 136 9.65 9.42 -19.28
N THR A 137 10.22 10.60 -19.50
CA THR A 137 10.65 11.50 -18.43
C THR A 137 9.83 12.78 -18.45
N LEU A 138 9.16 13.07 -17.34
CA LEU A 138 8.44 14.32 -17.07
C LEU A 138 9.29 15.20 -16.15
N ARG A 139 9.50 16.47 -16.52
CA ARG A 139 10.16 17.46 -15.67
C ARG A 139 9.39 18.77 -15.66
N ASN A 140 9.08 19.28 -14.47
CA ASN A 140 8.31 20.52 -14.31
C ASN A 140 6.98 20.45 -15.09
N VAL A 141 6.24 19.35 -14.89
CA VAL A 141 4.95 19.11 -15.55
C VAL A 141 3.84 19.19 -14.52
N ILE A 142 2.75 19.86 -14.90
CA ILE A 142 1.50 19.88 -14.16
C ILE A 142 0.47 19.05 -14.93
N ILE A 143 -0.09 18.03 -14.30
CA ILE A 143 -1.26 17.31 -14.83
C ILE A 143 -2.40 17.46 -13.83
N ASP A 144 -3.53 17.97 -14.30
CA ASP A 144 -4.73 18.19 -13.52
C ASP A 144 -5.90 17.50 -14.23
N SER A 145 -6.46 16.48 -13.59
CA SER A 145 -7.46 15.60 -14.21
C SER A 145 -8.74 15.52 -13.41
N TYR A 146 -9.88 15.63 -14.08
CA TYR A 146 -11.23 15.48 -13.51
C TYR A 146 -12.00 14.37 -14.19
N GLY A 147 -12.54 13.46 -13.40
CA GLY A 147 -13.45 12.41 -13.85
C GLY A 147 -13.17 11.08 -13.19
N LYS A 148 -14.16 10.20 -13.23
CA LYS A 148 -14.01 8.81 -12.78
C LYS A 148 -12.94 8.13 -13.63
N SER A 149 -12.10 7.29 -13.01
CA SER A 149 -11.05 6.51 -13.69
C SER A 149 -10.15 7.37 -14.60
N ARG A 150 -9.93 8.64 -14.25
CA ARG A 150 -9.05 9.55 -15.00
C ARG A 150 -7.70 9.67 -14.30
N PHE A 151 -6.66 9.16 -14.93
CA PHE A 151 -5.31 9.11 -14.38
C PHE A 151 -4.47 10.29 -14.88
N CYS A 152 -3.61 10.79 -14.00
CA CYS A 152 -2.57 11.72 -14.40
C CYS A 152 -1.45 10.97 -15.13
N THR A 153 -0.95 9.88 -14.53
CA THR A 153 0.17 9.13 -15.10
C THR A 153 -0.02 7.61 -15.01
N VAL A 154 0.43 6.86 -16.01
CA VAL A 154 0.44 5.39 -15.97
C VAL A 154 1.69 4.82 -16.65
N ALA A 155 2.26 3.77 -16.07
CA ALA A 155 3.30 2.97 -16.71
C ALA A 155 2.89 1.50 -16.78
N GLU A 156 2.89 0.92 -17.98
CA GLU A 156 2.44 -0.46 -18.19
C GLU A 156 3.30 -1.22 -19.22
N GLN A 157 3.31 -2.55 -19.11
CA GLN A 157 3.92 -3.48 -20.08
C GLN A 157 5.40 -3.20 -20.35
N PHE A 158 6.25 -3.47 -19.35
CA PHE A 158 7.71 -3.35 -19.41
C PHE A 158 8.24 -1.94 -19.63
N SER A 159 7.45 -0.92 -19.26
CA SER A 159 7.77 0.48 -19.53
C SER A 159 8.36 1.18 -18.31
N THR A 160 8.94 2.36 -18.52
CA THR A 160 9.43 3.19 -17.42
C THR A 160 8.94 4.63 -17.51
N LEU A 161 8.41 5.14 -16.40
CA LEU A 161 8.04 6.54 -16.22
C LEU A 161 8.88 7.18 -15.12
N ARG A 162 9.41 8.38 -15.37
CA ARG A 162 10.15 9.18 -14.38
C ARG A 162 9.56 10.58 -14.31
N ALA A 163 9.25 11.05 -13.11
CA ALA A 163 8.76 12.41 -12.88
C ALA A 163 9.70 13.16 -11.92
N TYR A 164 10.04 14.39 -12.29
CA TYR A 164 10.86 15.29 -11.50
C TYR A 164 10.16 16.64 -11.38
N ASP A 165 10.21 17.25 -10.20
CA ASP A 165 9.78 18.64 -9.99
C ASP A 165 8.33 18.88 -10.48
N SER A 166 7.43 17.90 -10.33
CA SER A 166 6.13 17.86 -11.01
C SER A 166 4.96 17.85 -10.05
N LEU A 167 3.79 18.26 -10.54
CA LEU A 167 2.53 18.31 -9.79
C LEU A 167 1.46 17.48 -10.52
N PHE A 168 0.93 16.47 -9.85
CA PHE A 168 -0.15 15.63 -10.37
C PHE A 168 -1.36 15.74 -9.46
N ILE A 169 -2.50 16.10 -10.02
CA ILE A 169 -3.74 16.29 -9.28
C ILE A 169 -4.85 15.50 -9.97
N SER A 170 -5.45 14.56 -9.25
CA SER A 170 -6.61 13.81 -9.75
C SER A 170 -7.84 14.05 -8.90
N HIS A 171 -8.87 14.59 -9.53
CA HIS A 171 -10.20 14.77 -9.02
C HIS A 171 -11.13 13.72 -9.61
N GLY A 172 -11.77 12.93 -8.75
CA GLY A 172 -12.82 12.02 -9.17
C GLY A 172 -14.11 12.77 -9.49
N VAL A 173 -15.15 12.03 -9.90
CA VAL A 173 -16.51 12.57 -9.77
C VAL A 173 -16.85 12.73 -8.28
N PRO A 174 -17.72 13.68 -7.90
CA PRO A 174 -18.13 13.85 -6.51
C PRO A 174 -18.58 12.53 -5.87
N TYR A 175 -18.16 12.31 -4.62
CA TYR A 175 -18.53 11.14 -3.81
C TYR A 175 -18.52 11.50 -2.33
N GLY A 176 -19.23 10.74 -1.49
CA GLY A 176 -19.33 10.96 -0.05
C GLY A 176 -20.77 10.93 0.44
N GLU A 177 -21.00 11.46 1.64
CA GLU A 177 -22.32 11.50 2.27
C GLU A 177 -23.36 12.20 1.37
N GLY A 178 -24.52 11.56 1.20
CA GLY A 178 -25.61 12.08 0.36
C GLY A 178 -25.37 12.00 -1.16
N ILE A 179 -24.20 11.53 -1.62
CA ILE A 179 -23.87 11.36 -3.03
C ILE A 179 -23.92 9.87 -3.37
N ALA A 180 -24.74 9.50 -4.36
CA ALA A 180 -24.80 8.13 -4.82
C ALA A 180 -23.44 7.68 -5.41
N SER A 181 -22.90 6.58 -4.90
CA SER A 181 -21.67 6.01 -5.43
C SER A 181 -21.84 5.56 -6.88
N PRO A 182 -20.82 5.74 -7.74
CA PRO A 182 -20.80 5.14 -9.07
C PRO A 182 -21.08 3.64 -9.01
N ALA A 183 -22.05 3.18 -9.80
CA ALA A 183 -22.42 1.77 -9.88
C ALA A 183 -21.50 1.01 -10.85
N GLY A 184 -21.27 -0.28 -10.54
CA GLY A 184 -20.51 -1.20 -11.39
C GLY A 184 -19.29 -1.78 -10.67
N LEU A 185 -18.83 -2.94 -11.17
CA LEU A 185 -17.62 -3.59 -10.67
C LEU A 185 -16.42 -2.66 -10.90
N MET A 186 -15.64 -2.41 -9.83
CA MET A 186 -14.47 -1.52 -9.84
C MET A 186 -14.77 -0.07 -10.29
N ALA A 187 -16.02 0.39 -10.19
CA ALA A 187 -16.37 1.81 -10.36
C ALA A 187 -16.02 2.64 -9.11
N THR A 188 -15.87 1.97 -7.97
CA THR A 188 -15.42 2.46 -6.66
C THR A 188 -14.51 1.39 -6.05
N PRO A 189 -13.66 1.73 -5.07
CA PRO A 189 -12.80 0.74 -4.42
C PRO A 189 -13.63 -0.34 -3.71
N PRO A 190 -13.13 -1.59 -3.64
CA PRO A 190 -13.77 -2.65 -2.88
C PRO A 190 -14.07 -2.23 -1.42
N PRO A 191 -15.28 -2.50 -0.88
CA PRO A 191 -15.64 -2.07 0.48
C PRO A 191 -14.70 -2.57 1.58
N ALA A 192 -14.11 -3.76 1.41
CA ALA A 192 -13.19 -4.35 2.38
C ALA A 192 -11.89 -3.54 2.56
N LEU A 193 -11.54 -2.67 1.61
CA LEU A 193 -10.41 -1.74 1.73
C LEU A 193 -10.73 -0.52 2.60
N GLU A 194 -11.99 -0.32 2.99
CA GLU A 194 -12.39 0.74 3.92
C GLU A 194 -12.02 2.16 3.45
N ILE A 195 -12.09 2.37 2.14
CA ILE A 195 -11.85 3.64 1.45
C ILE A 195 -13.02 3.96 0.52
N GLY A 196 -13.05 5.20 0.02
CA GLY A 196 -13.97 5.68 -1.01
C GLY A 196 -13.21 6.36 -2.13
N GLY A 197 -13.94 6.88 -3.12
CA GLY A 197 -13.37 7.54 -4.29
C GLY A 197 -13.62 6.76 -5.58
N ASN A 198 -13.13 7.30 -6.68
CA ASN A 198 -13.41 6.78 -8.02
C ASN A 198 -12.34 7.16 -9.07
N CYS A 199 -11.20 7.73 -8.65
CA CYS A 199 -10.08 8.09 -9.51
C CYS A 199 -8.78 7.68 -8.86
N ARG A 200 -7.71 7.49 -9.63
CA ARG A 200 -6.37 7.29 -9.08
C ARG A 200 -5.41 8.22 -9.80
N THR A 201 -4.44 8.78 -9.09
CA THR A 201 -3.52 9.75 -9.71
C THR A 201 -2.50 9.05 -10.59
N HIS A 202 -1.94 7.94 -10.10
CA HIS A 202 -0.93 7.16 -10.77
C HIS A 202 -1.20 5.65 -10.68
N CYS A 203 -0.79 4.90 -11.71
CA CYS A 203 -0.67 3.44 -11.63
C CYS A 203 0.57 2.90 -12.37
N THR A 204 1.31 1.97 -11.76
CA THR A 204 2.34 1.15 -12.45
C THR A 204 1.92 -0.30 -12.50
N MET A 205 2.09 -0.95 -13.66
CA MET A 205 1.57 -2.30 -13.89
C MET A 205 2.45 -3.12 -14.84
N SER A 206 2.26 -4.44 -14.87
CA SER A 206 2.77 -5.35 -15.91
C SER A 206 4.27 -5.18 -16.19
N ASN A 207 5.12 -5.55 -15.25
CA ASN A 207 6.58 -5.48 -15.33
C ASN A 207 7.17 -4.07 -15.54
N SER A 208 6.49 -3.03 -15.07
CA SER A 208 6.89 -1.63 -15.29
C SER A 208 7.46 -0.97 -14.05
N TYR A 209 8.07 0.19 -14.28
CA TYR A 209 8.80 0.97 -13.27
C TYR A 209 8.32 2.41 -13.28
N SER A 210 8.05 2.97 -12.11
CA SER A 210 7.82 4.41 -11.96
C SER A 210 8.70 5.02 -10.89
N TYR A 211 9.13 6.25 -11.15
CA TYR A 211 9.99 7.01 -10.25
C TYR A 211 9.48 8.43 -10.11
N PHE A 212 9.35 8.92 -8.88
CA PHE A 212 8.94 10.27 -8.54
C PHE A 212 10.00 10.95 -7.67
N TYR A 213 10.42 12.15 -8.05
CA TYR A 213 11.46 12.90 -7.35
C TYR A 213 11.01 14.35 -7.17
N ASP A 214 11.09 14.86 -5.95
CA ASP A 214 10.74 16.26 -5.61
C ASP A 214 9.39 16.68 -6.22
N SER A 215 8.39 15.83 -6.06
CA SER A 215 7.10 15.97 -6.74
C SER A 215 5.94 15.94 -5.76
N LYS A 216 4.82 16.52 -6.19
CA LYS A 216 3.59 16.59 -5.41
C LYS A 216 2.48 15.82 -6.11
N ILE A 217 1.90 14.87 -5.39
CA ILE A 217 0.85 13.98 -5.88
C ILE A 217 -0.37 14.19 -5.00
N ILE A 218 -1.45 14.68 -5.58
CA ILE A 218 -2.69 14.99 -4.87
C ILE A 218 -3.83 14.17 -5.47
N CYS A 219 -4.54 13.45 -4.61
CA CYS A 219 -5.71 12.70 -4.99
C CYS A 219 -6.92 13.11 -4.16
N ASP A 220 -8.10 13.19 -4.79
CA ASP A 220 -9.35 13.29 -4.06
C ASP A 220 -9.59 12.02 -3.23
N GLY A 221 -9.47 10.84 -3.84
CA GLY A 221 -9.89 9.57 -3.25
C GLY A 221 -9.44 8.35 -4.02
N TRP A 222 -9.76 7.16 -3.53
CA TRP A 222 -9.24 5.86 -3.95
C TRP A 222 -7.72 5.78 -3.77
N GLY A 223 -6.89 6.42 -4.61
CA GLY A 223 -5.44 6.23 -4.54
C GLY A 223 -4.57 7.29 -5.21
N ALA A 224 -3.55 7.77 -4.52
CA ALA A 224 -2.53 8.63 -5.12
C ALA A 224 -1.53 7.83 -5.96
N LEU A 225 -0.82 6.87 -5.37
CA LEU A 225 0.19 6.04 -6.03
C LEU A 225 -0.22 4.56 -5.98
N SER A 226 -0.54 3.97 -7.13
CA SER A 226 -0.90 2.55 -7.19
C SER A 226 0.16 1.74 -7.93
N THR A 227 0.39 0.52 -7.47
CA THR A 227 1.00 -0.55 -8.24
C THR A 227 0.05 -1.74 -8.29
N GLU A 228 -0.21 -2.27 -9.49
CA GLU A 228 -1.21 -3.33 -9.72
C GLU A 228 -0.74 -4.35 -10.74
N THR A 229 -1.25 -5.58 -10.63
CA THR A 229 -1.07 -6.66 -11.62
C THR A 229 0.39 -6.74 -12.13
N ALA A 230 1.30 -7.12 -11.25
CA ALA A 230 2.73 -7.07 -11.55
C ALA A 230 3.12 -7.88 -12.80
N GLU A 231 2.45 -9.02 -13.01
CA GLU A 231 2.79 -10.02 -14.04
C GLU A 231 4.27 -10.45 -13.99
N GLY A 232 4.88 -10.41 -12.81
CA GLY A 232 6.28 -10.74 -12.56
C GLY A 232 6.93 -9.82 -11.53
N PHE A 233 7.04 -8.52 -11.83
CA PHE A 233 7.70 -7.56 -10.95
C PHE A 233 7.31 -6.12 -11.28
N VAL A 234 6.63 -5.41 -10.38
CA VAL A 234 6.36 -3.97 -10.56
C VAL A 234 7.08 -3.16 -9.50
N TYR A 235 7.62 -2.01 -9.91
CA TYR A 235 8.40 -1.16 -9.03
C TYR A 235 7.90 0.28 -9.04
N LEU A 236 7.77 0.86 -7.85
CA LEU A 236 7.54 2.27 -7.65
C LEU A 236 8.51 2.84 -6.63
N GLU A 237 9.15 3.96 -6.96
CA GLU A 237 9.98 4.73 -6.02
C GLU A 237 9.50 6.18 -5.98
N ALA A 238 9.36 6.74 -4.78
CA ALA A 238 9.16 8.15 -4.58
C ALA A 238 10.16 8.69 -3.54
N ASN A 239 10.89 9.74 -3.90
CA ASN A 239 11.88 10.39 -3.04
C ASN A 239 11.56 11.87 -2.90
N ASP A 240 11.57 12.35 -1.66
CA ASP A 240 11.35 13.76 -1.32
C ASP A 240 10.01 14.30 -1.88
N CYS A 241 8.96 13.47 -1.85
CA CYS A 241 7.65 13.81 -2.42
C CYS A 241 6.60 14.16 -1.35
N ASP A 242 5.67 15.03 -1.72
CA ASP A 242 4.42 15.27 -0.99
C ASP A 242 3.32 14.38 -1.60
N ILE A 243 2.75 13.49 -0.79
CA ILE A 243 1.67 12.58 -1.18
C ILE A 243 0.44 12.94 -0.34
N ILE A 244 -0.59 13.48 -0.99
CA ILE A 244 -1.75 14.06 -0.33
C ILE A 244 -3.01 13.38 -0.84
N VAL A 245 -3.85 12.93 0.10
CA VAL A 245 -5.16 12.37 -0.24
C VAL A 245 -6.21 13.08 0.60
N THR A 246 -7.04 13.88 -0.07
CA THR A 246 -7.85 14.91 0.59
C THR A 246 -9.18 14.41 1.15
N LYS A 247 -9.57 13.18 0.81
CA LYS A 247 -10.73 12.47 1.37
C LYS A 247 -10.33 11.01 1.64
N ARG A 248 -11.25 10.19 2.14
CA ARG A 248 -11.02 8.79 2.54
C ARG A 248 -10.49 7.87 1.42
N GLY A 249 -9.21 7.93 1.07
CA GLY A 249 -8.49 7.09 0.09
C GLY A 249 -7.14 6.58 0.62
N TYR A 250 -6.28 6.01 -0.24
CA TYR A 250 -4.92 5.62 0.14
C TYR A 250 -3.81 6.47 -0.50
N GLY A 251 -2.70 6.61 0.22
CA GLY A 251 -1.48 7.22 -0.32
C GLY A 251 -0.78 6.32 -1.34
N ALA A 252 -0.50 5.07 -0.95
CA ALA A 252 0.13 4.05 -1.78
C ALA A 252 -0.59 2.70 -1.70
N TYR A 253 -0.52 1.90 -2.77
CA TYR A 253 -1.02 0.53 -2.81
C TYR A 253 -0.04 -0.37 -3.56
N ALA A 254 0.35 -1.48 -2.93
CA ALA A 254 1.17 -2.54 -3.51
C ALA A 254 0.35 -3.83 -3.62
N ASP A 255 0.02 -4.20 -4.85
CA ASP A 255 -0.57 -5.50 -5.17
C ASP A 255 0.49 -6.60 -5.06
N PRO A 256 0.11 -7.88 -5.21
CA PRO A 256 1.09 -8.95 -5.20
C PRO A 256 2.18 -8.77 -6.27
N ASP A 257 3.42 -9.10 -5.91
CA ASP A 257 4.66 -8.90 -6.69
C ASP A 257 4.92 -7.43 -7.08
N CYS A 258 4.33 -6.48 -6.34
CA CYS A 258 4.61 -5.06 -6.47
C CYS A 258 5.46 -4.56 -5.28
N HIS A 259 6.39 -3.65 -5.59
CA HIS A 259 7.45 -3.23 -4.67
C HIS A 259 7.54 -1.70 -4.64
N ASP A 260 7.12 -1.08 -3.53
CA ASP A 260 7.06 0.37 -3.41
C ASP A 260 8.07 0.91 -2.37
N TYR A 261 8.80 1.96 -2.74
CA TYR A 261 9.86 2.55 -1.92
C TYR A 261 9.63 4.05 -1.75
N PHE A 262 9.56 4.49 -0.49
CA PHE A 262 9.32 5.89 -0.12
C PHE A 262 10.48 6.39 0.74
N ASN A 263 11.18 7.42 0.28
CA ASN A 263 12.32 7.99 0.99
C ASN A 263 12.12 9.48 1.25
N ARG A 264 12.07 9.88 2.53
CA ARG A 264 11.87 11.27 2.97
C ARG A 264 10.61 11.92 2.40
N CYS A 265 9.57 11.12 2.19
CA CYS A 265 8.28 11.60 1.71
C CYS A 265 7.40 12.06 2.87
N ASN A 266 6.48 12.97 2.55
CA ASN A 266 5.44 13.44 3.45
C ASN A 266 4.08 12.90 2.97
N PHE A 267 3.37 12.22 3.86
CA PHE A 267 2.04 11.67 3.63
C PHE A 267 1.02 12.42 4.49
N ASP A 268 0.07 13.11 3.85
CA ASP A 268 -1.07 13.76 4.50
C ASP A 268 -2.37 13.18 3.93
N ILE A 269 -2.97 12.23 4.65
CA ILE A 269 -3.94 11.30 4.09
C ILE A 269 -5.20 11.23 4.97
N ASP A 270 -6.36 11.59 4.39
CA ASP A 270 -7.67 11.47 5.04
C ASP A 270 -8.23 10.02 5.04
N GLY A 271 -7.42 9.05 4.62
CA GLY A 271 -7.64 7.62 4.85
C GLY A 271 -6.39 6.98 5.44
N MET A 272 -5.74 6.11 4.67
CA MET A 272 -4.54 5.38 5.09
C MET A 272 -3.33 5.62 4.20
N ALA A 273 -2.12 5.63 4.77
CA ALA A 273 -0.91 5.87 3.98
C ALA A 273 -0.64 4.73 2.98
N SER A 274 -0.83 3.48 3.39
CA SER A 274 -0.49 2.31 2.57
C SER A 274 -1.51 1.18 2.62
N ILE A 275 -1.60 0.45 1.52
CA ILE A 275 -2.25 -0.86 1.45
C ILE A 275 -1.29 -1.86 0.82
N ILE A 276 -1.13 -3.04 1.45
CA ILE A 276 -0.31 -4.13 0.94
C ILE A 276 -1.19 -5.36 0.74
N ALA A 277 -1.21 -5.89 -0.48
CA ALA A 277 -1.97 -7.07 -0.84
C ALA A 277 -1.06 -8.24 -1.23
N GLY A 278 -1.37 -9.44 -0.71
CA GLY A 278 -0.64 -10.68 -1.05
C GLY A 278 0.88 -10.53 -0.94
N GLU A 279 1.64 -11.00 -1.93
CA GLU A 279 3.12 -10.93 -2.00
C GLU A 279 3.64 -9.53 -2.41
N GLY A 280 3.06 -8.45 -1.89
CA GLY A 280 3.53 -7.08 -2.11
C GLY A 280 4.48 -6.60 -0.98
N ASP A 281 5.31 -5.59 -1.27
CA ASP A 281 6.09 -4.92 -0.24
C ASP A 281 6.16 -3.40 -0.35
N MET A 282 6.33 -2.79 0.83
CA MET A 282 6.59 -1.37 0.95
C MET A 282 7.69 -1.07 1.95
N THR A 283 8.60 -0.17 1.57
CA THR A 283 9.63 0.38 2.45
C THR A 283 9.48 1.89 2.60
N PHE A 284 9.41 2.35 3.85
CA PHE A 284 9.42 3.77 4.22
C PHE A 284 10.72 4.10 4.95
N THR A 285 11.49 5.05 4.43
CA THR A 285 12.73 5.52 5.05
C THR A 285 12.61 7.01 5.35
N ASP A 286 12.65 7.37 6.63
CA ASP A 286 12.57 8.76 7.12
C ASP A 286 11.35 9.54 6.61
N CYS A 287 10.23 8.85 6.40
CA CYS A 287 8.97 9.48 5.98
C CYS A 287 8.21 10.08 7.17
N THR A 288 7.45 11.14 6.89
CA THR A 288 6.43 11.64 7.81
C THR A 288 5.05 11.22 7.29
N ALA A 289 4.18 10.69 8.15
CA ALA A 289 2.83 10.33 7.77
C ALA A 289 1.81 10.74 8.83
N ALA A 290 0.75 11.42 8.40
CA ALA A 290 -0.44 11.71 9.18
C ALA A 290 -1.66 11.09 8.47
N CYS A 291 -2.29 10.12 9.14
CA CYS A 291 -3.39 9.33 8.58
C CYS A 291 -4.65 9.47 9.43
N ALA A 292 -5.80 9.75 8.79
CA ALA A 292 -7.08 9.83 9.48
C ALA A 292 -7.64 8.46 9.87
N THR A 293 -7.15 7.36 9.28
CA THR A 293 -7.44 5.99 9.72
C THR A 293 -6.14 5.27 10.12
N TYR A 294 -5.65 4.37 9.27
CA TYR A 294 -4.51 3.49 9.53
C TYR A 294 -3.24 4.06 8.90
N PHE A 295 -2.07 3.68 9.41
CA PHE A 295 -0.87 3.82 8.59
C PHE A 295 -0.89 2.78 7.46
N CYS A 296 -1.13 1.51 7.78
CA CYS A 296 -1.15 0.43 6.80
C CYS A 296 -2.35 -0.52 6.97
N LEU A 297 -2.98 -0.89 5.86
CA LEU A 297 -3.90 -2.03 5.77
C LEU A 297 -3.25 -3.16 4.98
N MET A 298 -3.27 -4.37 5.51
CA MET A 298 -2.72 -5.56 4.86
C MET A 298 -3.82 -6.59 4.63
N HIS A 299 -3.92 -7.15 3.43
CA HIS A 299 -4.95 -8.14 3.08
C HIS A 299 -4.46 -9.12 2.01
N CYS A 300 -5.20 -10.20 1.76
CA CYS A 300 -4.87 -11.15 0.70
C CYS A 300 -6.13 -11.73 0.06
N VAL A 301 -6.20 -11.66 -1.27
CA VAL A 301 -7.42 -11.95 -2.05
C VAL A 301 -7.18 -12.76 -3.33
N MET A 302 -5.93 -13.16 -3.62
CA MET A 302 -5.60 -13.90 -4.85
C MET A 302 -5.78 -15.41 -4.74
N GLY A 303 -6.06 -15.92 -3.53
CA GLY A 303 -6.24 -17.36 -3.29
C GLY A 303 -4.94 -18.15 -3.16
N VAL A 304 -3.79 -17.49 -2.93
CA VAL A 304 -2.48 -18.14 -2.72
C VAL A 304 -2.10 -18.05 -1.23
N PRO A 305 -2.26 -19.13 -0.44
CA PRO A 305 -2.07 -19.07 1.01
C PRO A 305 -0.63 -18.82 1.48
N GLU A 306 0.35 -19.02 0.60
CA GLU A 306 1.77 -18.78 0.87
C GLU A 306 2.17 -17.30 0.80
N GLU A 307 1.33 -16.43 0.22
CA GLU A 307 1.65 -15.02 0.05
C GLU A 307 1.91 -14.32 1.39
N VAL A 308 2.97 -13.49 1.44
CA VAL A 308 3.39 -12.69 2.59
C VAL A 308 3.59 -11.23 2.18
N GLY A 309 2.77 -10.35 2.76
CA GLY A 309 2.97 -8.90 2.61
C GLY A 309 4.09 -8.41 3.51
N THR A 310 4.95 -7.52 3.01
CA THR A 310 6.10 -7.01 3.77
C THR A 310 6.03 -5.49 3.95
N LEU A 311 6.04 -5.02 5.20
CA LEU A 311 6.13 -3.60 5.56
C LEU A 311 7.43 -3.34 6.30
N VAL A 312 8.23 -2.39 5.82
CA VAL A 312 9.46 -1.95 6.50
C VAL A 312 9.41 -0.44 6.72
N VAL A 313 9.60 0.00 7.96
CA VAL A 313 9.66 1.41 8.34
C VAL A 313 10.96 1.67 9.09
N LYS A 314 11.79 2.56 8.54
CA LYS A 314 13.11 2.93 9.07
C LYS A 314 13.11 4.43 9.38
N GLY A 315 13.17 4.78 10.66
CA GLY A 315 13.09 6.18 11.08
C GLY A 315 11.75 6.83 10.74
N GLY A 316 11.74 8.16 10.73
CA GLY A 316 10.55 8.95 10.41
C GLY A 316 9.53 9.09 11.54
N THR A 317 8.41 9.72 11.22
CA THR A 317 7.33 10.04 12.17
C THR A 317 5.98 9.63 11.60
N ILE A 318 5.35 8.64 12.23
CA ILE A 318 4.09 8.07 11.76
C ILE A 318 2.99 8.31 12.79
N ARG A 319 1.87 8.86 12.35
CA ARG A 319 0.69 9.17 13.14
C ARG A 319 -0.56 8.60 12.47
N ALA A 320 -1.31 7.79 13.20
CA ALA A 320 -2.59 7.24 12.77
C ALA A 320 -3.66 7.57 13.82
N ARG A 321 -4.87 7.95 13.38
CA ARG A 321 -5.99 8.19 14.32
C ARG A 321 -6.65 6.89 14.79
N GLN A 322 -6.55 5.83 14.00
CA GLN A 322 -7.01 4.48 14.36
C GLN A 322 -5.80 3.57 14.58
N GLU A 323 -5.97 2.25 14.44
CA GLU A 323 -4.87 1.29 14.56
C GLU A 323 -3.73 1.66 13.59
N LEU A 324 -2.49 1.52 14.02
CA LEU A 324 -1.35 1.84 13.14
C LEU A 324 -1.31 0.86 11.95
N VAL A 325 -1.35 -0.44 12.20
CA VAL A 325 -1.43 -1.48 11.16
C VAL A 325 -2.63 -2.39 11.39
N LYS A 326 -3.52 -2.47 10.40
CA LYS A 326 -4.65 -3.41 10.37
C LYS A 326 -4.39 -4.54 9.38
N ILE A 327 -4.55 -5.78 9.82
CA ILE A 327 -4.24 -6.97 9.02
C ILE A 327 -5.48 -7.85 8.94
N LYS A 328 -5.99 -8.06 7.72
CA LYS A 328 -7.18 -8.86 7.44
C LYS A 328 -6.78 -10.21 6.87
N SER A 329 -6.77 -11.25 7.69
CA SER A 329 -6.40 -12.64 7.34
C SER A 329 -5.26 -12.76 6.32
N HIS A 330 -4.14 -12.10 6.59
CA HIS A 330 -2.96 -12.11 5.72
C HIS A 330 -1.74 -12.62 6.50
N ASN A 331 -0.84 -13.32 5.81
CA ASN A 331 0.50 -13.50 6.36
C ASN A 331 1.27 -12.19 6.17
N ALA A 332 1.97 -11.76 7.22
CA ALA A 332 2.63 -10.47 7.20
C ALA A 332 4.02 -10.53 7.82
N GLN A 333 4.92 -9.71 7.30
CA GLN A 333 6.21 -9.39 7.91
C GLN A 333 6.32 -7.87 8.04
N ILE A 334 6.33 -7.40 9.27
CA ILE A 334 6.32 -5.98 9.61
C ILE A 334 7.55 -5.67 10.45
N GLU A 335 8.32 -4.68 10.04
CA GLU A 335 9.51 -4.22 10.75
C GLU A 335 9.47 -2.71 10.94
N PHE A 336 9.55 -2.28 12.20
CA PHE A 336 9.79 -0.90 12.59
C PHE A 336 11.18 -0.78 13.23
N THR A 337 12.00 0.13 12.71
CA THR A 337 13.35 0.39 13.23
C THR A 337 13.53 1.87 13.52
N GLY A 338 13.71 2.23 14.79
CA GLY A 338 14.01 3.61 15.21
C GLY A 338 12.98 4.67 14.78
N ALA A 339 11.74 4.27 14.51
CA ALA A 339 10.68 5.16 14.05
C ALA A 339 9.88 5.73 15.23
N ASP A 340 9.49 7.00 15.15
CA ASP A 340 8.53 7.59 16.08
C ASP A 340 7.11 7.29 15.59
N ILE A 341 6.45 6.30 16.19
CA ILE A 341 5.12 5.86 15.80
C ILE A 341 4.09 6.09 16.90
N LYS A 342 2.89 6.55 16.52
CA LYS A 342 1.78 6.75 17.45
C LYS A 342 0.44 6.48 16.79
N SER A 343 -0.43 5.79 17.51
CA SER A 343 -1.85 5.62 17.20
C SER A 343 -2.71 6.29 18.27
N ASP A 344 -3.73 7.06 17.88
CA ASP A 344 -4.67 7.67 18.83
C ASP A 344 -5.62 6.64 19.46
N SER A 345 -5.93 5.54 18.74
CA SER A 345 -6.64 4.38 19.31
C SER A 345 -5.77 3.55 20.25
N LYS A 346 -4.47 3.87 20.33
CA LYS A 346 -3.44 3.17 21.11
C LYS A 346 -3.20 1.74 20.65
N VAL A 347 -3.53 1.39 19.41
CA VAL A 347 -3.30 0.04 18.87
C VAL A 347 -2.24 0.12 17.77
N LEU A 348 -1.17 -0.66 17.90
CA LEU A 348 -0.07 -0.70 16.93
C LEU A 348 -0.34 -1.73 15.83
N VAL A 349 -0.79 -2.93 16.22
CA VAL A 349 -1.11 -3.99 15.26
C VAL A 349 -2.40 -4.66 15.67
N HIS A 350 -3.35 -4.75 14.73
CA HIS A 350 -4.60 -5.46 14.92
C HIS A 350 -4.84 -6.43 13.78
N THR A 351 -4.93 -7.72 14.10
CA THR A 351 -5.30 -8.74 13.12
C THR A 351 -6.75 -9.14 13.30
N VAL A 352 -7.49 -9.25 12.21
CA VAL A 352 -8.88 -9.67 12.20
C VAL A 352 -9.14 -10.67 11.08
N LEU A 353 -10.28 -11.36 11.14
CA LEU A 353 -10.77 -12.14 10.02
C LEU A 353 -11.07 -11.23 8.82
N ASN A 354 -10.65 -11.64 7.62
CA ASN A 354 -10.93 -10.89 6.40
C ASN A 354 -12.39 -11.05 5.98
N ASP A 355 -13.05 -9.91 5.79
CA ASP A 355 -14.45 -9.78 5.40
C ASP A 355 -14.65 -9.66 3.88
N ASP A 356 -13.57 -9.64 3.09
CA ASP A 356 -13.64 -9.63 1.63
C ASP A 356 -14.16 -10.99 1.09
N PRO A 357 -15.14 -11.00 0.16
CA PRO A 357 -15.60 -12.22 -0.50
C PRO A 357 -14.49 -12.99 -1.25
N CYS A 358 -13.43 -12.31 -1.65
CA CYS A 358 -12.26 -12.86 -2.32
C CYS A 358 -11.15 -13.29 -1.34
N ALA A 359 -11.36 -13.17 -0.03
CA ALA A 359 -10.33 -13.45 0.98
C ALA A 359 -9.67 -14.83 0.82
N THR A 360 -8.33 -14.83 0.75
CA THR A 360 -7.52 -16.04 0.71
C THR A 360 -7.65 -16.81 2.03
N LYS A 361 -8.02 -18.09 1.93
CA LYS A 361 -8.08 -18.99 3.09
C LYS A 361 -6.69 -19.35 3.60
N ALA A 362 -6.54 -19.49 4.91
CA ALA A 362 -5.31 -19.99 5.49
C ALA A 362 -4.97 -21.40 4.96
N GLY A 363 -3.69 -21.63 4.69
CA GLY A 363 -3.17 -22.97 4.38
C GLY A 363 -3.02 -23.82 5.65
N GLY A 364 -2.53 -25.05 5.51
CA GLY A 364 -2.40 -25.98 6.65
C GLY A 364 -1.38 -25.57 7.72
N ALA A 365 -0.37 -24.75 7.37
CA ALA A 365 0.65 -24.23 8.27
C ALA A 365 0.99 -22.78 7.87
N PRO A 366 0.10 -21.82 8.14
CA PRO A 366 0.28 -20.46 7.64
C PRO A 366 1.49 -19.79 8.29
N TYR A 367 2.19 -18.97 7.52
CA TYR A 367 3.37 -18.21 8.00
C TYR A 367 3.00 -17.29 9.18
N GLY A 368 1.78 -16.74 9.14
CA GLY A 368 1.23 -15.89 10.17
C GLY A 368 1.74 -14.45 10.10
N VAL A 369 1.56 -13.71 11.19
CA VAL A 369 1.86 -12.29 11.28
C VAL A 369 3.12 -12.10 12.11
N ASN A 370 4.12 -11.44 11.55
CA ASN A 370 5.42 -11.26 12.18
C ASN A 370 5.69 -9.79 12.40
N VAL A 371 5.73 -9.38 13.66
CA VAL A 371 5.89 -7.99 14.07
C VAL A 371 7.24 -7.84 14.76
N ILE A 372 8.09 -6.99 14.20
CA ILE A 372 9.45 -6.78 14.67
C ILE A 372 9.62 -5.31 14.99
N PHE A 373 10.00 -5.03 16.24
CA PHE A 373 10.41 -3.69 16.68
C PHE A 373 11.90 -3.71 17.00
N LYS A 374 12.63 -2.70 16.51
CA LYS A 374 14.07 -2.58 16.69
C LYS A 374 14.45 -1.17 17.13
N ASP A 375 15.30 -1.08 18.14
CA ASP A 375 15.98 0.15 18.57
C ASP A 375 15.01 1.32 18.82
N MET A 376 13.91 1.06 19.54
CA MET A 376 12.86 2.06 19.78
C MET A 376 12.16 1.91 21.12
N ASP A 377 11.58 3.02 21.58
CA ASP A 377 10.61 3.04 22.68
C ASP A 377 9.22 3.30 22.08
N VAL A 378 8.28 2.39 22.32
CA VAL A 378 6.98 2.40 21.65
C VAL A 378 5.84 2.13 22.63
N SER A 379 4.71 2.78 22.40
CA SER A 379 3.49 2.60 23.19
C SER A 379 2.28 2.28 22.34
N GLY A 380 1.56 1.23 22.71
CA GLY A 380 0.30 0.79 22.12
C GLY A 380 0.17 -0.73 22.11
N ASP A 381 -1.05 -1.19 21.91
CA ASP A 381 -1.47 -2.57 22.07
C ASP A 381 -1.21 -3.39 20.80
N LEU A 382 -0.98 -4.68 20.99
CA LEU A 382 -0.87 -5.70 19.94
C LEU A 382 -2.06 -6.67 20.10
N LEU A 383 -3.02 -6.57 19.20
CA LEU A 383 -4.30 -7.28 19.26
C LEU A 383 -4.36 -8.36 18.19
N HIS A 384 -4.33 -9.63 18.61
CA HIS A 384 -4.42 -10.75 17.68
C HIS A 384 -5.75 -11.49 17.80
N GLU A 385 -6.66 -11.23 16.85
CA GLU A 385 -8.01 -11.81 16.80
C GLU A 385 -8.27 -12.65 15.53
N ASP A 386 -7.28 -12.83 14.65
CA ASP A 386 -7.36 -13.80 13.55
C ASP A 386 -7.16 -15.22 14.12
N PRO A 387 -8.17 -16.10 14.10
CA PRO A 387 -8.04 -17.44 14.68
C PRO A 387 -7.28 -18.42 13.78
N GLU A 388 -7.04 -18.07 12.52
CA GLU A 388 -6.45 -18.99 11.53
C GLU A 388 -4.92 -18.88 11.46
N ARG A 389 -4.35 -17.78 11.97
CA ARG A 389 -2.93 -17.47 11.91
C ARG A 389 -2.41 -17.21 13.32
N ALA A 390 -1.09 -17.26 13.50
CA ALA A 390 -0.46 -16.85 14.74
C ALA A 390 0.24 -15.50 14.56
N MET A 391 0.26 -14.67 15.62
CA MET A 391 1.12 -13.48 15.69
C MET A 391 2.43 -13.80 16.42
N TRP A 392 3.56 -13.48 15.80
CA TRP A 392 4.91 -13.61 16.32
C TRP A 392 5.51 -12.23 16.51
N ILE A 393 5.99 -11.94 17.71
CA ILE A 393 6.44 -10.61 18.12
C ILE A 393 7.90 -10.73 18.56
N SER A 394 8.77 -9.90 17.98
CA SER A 394 10.17 -9.79 18.36
C SER A 394 10.48 -8.36 18.79
N LEU A 395 10.93 -8.22 20.03
CA LEU A 395 11.49 -6.98 20.56
C LEU A 395 13.01 -7.10 20.59
N ASN A 396 13.69 -6.23 19.84
CA ASN A 396 15.15 -6.17 19.76
C ASN A 396 15.62 -4.78 20.22
N SER A 397 16.33 -4.71 21.34
CA SER A 397 16.71 -3.45 21.99
C SER A 397 15.56 -2.43 22.05
N THR A 398 14.37 -2.92 22.41
CA THR A 398 13.11 -2.16 22.33
C THR A 398 12.38 -2.17 23.67
N THR A 399 11.80 -1.03 24.04
CA THR A 399 10.81 -0.94 25.13
C THR A 399 9.41 -0.84 24.56
N LEU A 400 8.56 -1.82 24.84
CA LEU A 400 7.13 -1.78 24.52
C LEU A 400 6.29 -1.46 25.76
N LYS A 401 5.35 -0.53 25.66
CA LYS A 401 4.31 -0.30 26.66
C LYS A 401 2.92 -0.46 26.05
N GLY A 402 2.21 -1.53 26.40
CA GLY A 402 0.93 -1.86 25.80
C GLY A 402 0.48 -3.27 26.18
N ALA A 403 -0.79 -3.59 25.97
CA ALA A 403 -1.30 -4.94 26.11
C ALA A 403 -0.90 -5.82 24.92
N ILE A 404 -0.71 -7.12 25.17
CA ILE A 404 -0.52 -8.11 24.11
C ILE A 404 -1.58 -9.19 24.28
N ILE A 405 -2.41 -9.37 23.26
CA ILE A 405 -3.48 -10.36 23.24
C ILE A 405 -3.12 -11.44 22.22
N ASN A 406 -3.04 -12.69 22.66
CA ASN A 406 -2.81 -13.90 21.85
C ASN A 406 -1.47 -13.90 21.07
N GLY A 407 -0.41 -13.26 21.57
CA GLY A 407 0.87 -13.14 20.88
C GLY A 407 1.93 -14.18 21.29
N ASN A 408 2.83 -14.55 20.36
CA ASN A 408 4.04 -15.30 20.66
C ASN A 408 5.22 -14.33 20.76
N LEU A 409 5.72 -14.09 21.97
CA LEU A 409 6.65 -13.01 22.30
C LEU A 409 8.08 -13.51 22.51
N ALA A 410 9.02 -12.92 21.79
CA ALA A 410 10.46 -12.99 22.01
C ALA A 410 11.01 -11.63 22.44
N LEU A 411 11.87 -11.61 23.46
CA LEU A 411 12.62 -10.44 23.89
C LEU A 411 14.12 -10.78 23.89
N ASP A 412 14.93 -9.93 23.28
CA ASP A 412 16.38 -9.97 23.50
C ASP A 412 16.76 -9.42 24.89
N ALA A 413 18.05 -9.47 25.25
CA ALA A 413 18.50 -9.03 26.57
C ALA A 413 18.36 -7.51 26.80
N GLY A 414 18.28 -6.71 25.75
CA GLY A 414 18.13 -5.25 25.82
C GLY A 414 16.67 -4.81 25.89
N SER A 415 15.73 -5.69 25.60
CA SER A 415 14.31 -5.35 25.46
C SER A 415 13.51 -5.48 26.75
N LYS A 416 12.47 -4.67 26.84
CA LYS A 416 11.52 -4.62 27.96
C LYS A 416 10.09 -4.51 27.46
N TRP A 417 9.17 -5.05 28.25
CA TRP A 417 7.74 -4.90 28.02
C TRP A 417 7.00 -4.54 29.32
N THR A 418 6.20 -3.49 29.28
CA THR A 418 5.26 -3.15 30.35
C THR A 418 3.83 -3.32 29.85
N ALA A 419 3.12 -4.33 30.35
CA ALA A 419 1.71 -4.53 30.05
C ALA A 419 0.87 -3.43 30.71
N THR A 420 -0.03 -2.83 29.94
CA THR A 420 -0.95 -1.78 30.41
C THR A 420 -2.34 -2.30 30.79
N ALA A 421 -2.65 -3.52 30.38
CA ALA A 421 -3.87 -4.24 30.71
C ALA A 421 -3.58 -5.75 30.73
N ASP A 422 -4.55 -6.53 31.19
CA ASP A 422 -4.46 -7.99 31.20
C ASP A 422 -4.07 -8.51 29.82
N SER A 423 -3.06 -9.37 29.80
CA SER A 423 -2.42 -9.82 28.57
C SER A 423 -2.29 -11.33 28.56
N ASN A 424 -2.26 -11.91 27.37
CA ASN A 424 -2.02 -13.33 27.21
C ASN A 424 -1.02 -13.61 26.09
N ILE A 425 0.02 -14.39 26.40
CA ILE A 425 1.14 -14.62 25.49
C ILE A 425 1.70 -16.05 25.58
N ILE A 426 2.51 -16.41 24.60
CA ILE A 426 3.48 -17.51 24.70
C ILE A 426 4.89 -16.90 24.73
N LEU A 427 5.71 -17.29 25.70
CA LEU A 427 7.10 -16.85 25.79
C LEU A 427 8.00 -17.74 24.93
N LEU A 428 8.72 -17.14 23.99
CA LEU A 428 9.61 -17.83 23.04
C LEU A 428 11.09 -17.77 23.44
N THR A 429 11.46 -16.90 24.37
CA THR A 429 12.83 -16.74 24.86
C THR A 429 12.88 -16.73 26.38
N ASP A 430 13.96 -17.28 26.95
CA ASP A 430 14.19 -17.23 28.39
C ASP A 430 14.40 -15.76 28.80
N ILE A 431 13.65 -15.28 29.78
CA ILE A 431 13.70 -13.88 30.21
C ILE A 431 14.11 -13.75 31.66
N TYR A 432 14.69 -12.61 32.00
CA TYR A 432 14.76 -12.18 33.39
C TYR A 432 13.43 -11.54 33.79
N PRO A 433 12.91 -11.78 35.00
CA PRO A 433 11.66 -11.15 35.47
C PRO A 433 11.66 -9.62 35.31
N ALA A 434 12.82 -8.96 35.45
CA ALA A 434 12.95 -7.50 35.30
C ALA A 434 12.73 -6.97 33.85
N GLN A 435 12.61 -7.85 32.85
CA GLN A 435 12.28 -7.46 31.48
C GLN A 435 10.78 -7.31 31.25
N ILE A 436 9.94 -7.82 32.16
CA ILE A 436 8.49 -7.69 32.08
C ILE A 436 7.99 -6.94 33.31
N ASP A 437 7.06 -6.03 33.09
CA ASP A 437 6.39 -5.32 34.17
C ASP A 437 4.89 -5.13 33.88
N ALA A 438 4.13 -4.84 34.93
CA ALA A 438 2.73 -4.46 34.82
C ALA A 438 2.31 -3.69 36.10
N PRO A 439 1.36 -2.74 36.00
CA PRO A 439 0.86 -2.03 37.16
C PRO A 439 -0.01 -2.92 38.06
N GLU A 440 -0.24 -2.48 39.30
CA GLU A 440 -1.18 -3.12 40.21
C GLU A 440 -2.55 -3.38 39.56
N GLY A 441 -3.10 -4.58 39.79
CA GLY A 441 -4.36 -5.02 39.21
C GLY A 441 -4.25 -5.66 37.82
N VAL A 442 -3.09 -5.56 37.14
CA VAL A 442 -2.87 -6.20 35.83
C VAL A 442 -2.19 -7.56 35.98
N THR A 443 -2.70 -8.55 35.25
CA THR A 443 -2.16 -9.90 35.16
C THR A 443 -1.73 -10.24 33.73
N ILE A 444 -0.47 -10.66 33.59
CA ILE A 444 0.05 -11.28 32.38
C ILE A 444 -0.06 -12.78 32.53
N LYS A 445 -0.84 -13.43 31.66
CA LYS A 445 -0.91 -14.89 31.54
C LYS A 445 0.02 -15.35 30.43
N ALA A 446 1.05 -16.11 30.76
CA ALA A 446 2.01 -16.61 29.81
C ALA A 446 1.99 -18.14 29.74
N LYS A 447 2.22 -18.70 28.55
CA LYS A 447 2.67 -20.09 28.42
C LYS A 447 4.19 -20.11 28.26
N GLY A 448 4.87 -20.89 29.10
CA GLY A 448 6.32 -21.01 29.16
C GLY A 448 6.76 -22.47 29.21
N GLY A 449 8.04 -22.70 29.50
CA GLY A 449 8.61 -24.04 29.68
C GLY A 449 8.55 -24.55 31.11
N GLN A 450 8.10 -23.72 32.05
CA GLN A 450 7.95 -24.06 33.46
C GLN A 450 6.89 -23.17 34.10
N ALA A 451 5.94 -23.78 34.81
CA ALA A 451 4.91 -23.05 35.52
C ALA A 451 5.48 -22.23 36.69
N GLY A 452 4.89 -21.06 36.96
CA GLY A 452 5.35 -20.17 38.03
C GLY A 452 4.48 -18.93 38.18
N ALA A 453 4.58 -18.26 39.33
CA ALA A 453 3.90 -16.99 39.59
C ALA A 453 4.88 -15.98 40.17
N TYR A 454 4.90 -14.78 39.60
CA TYR A 454 5.87 -13.74 39.91
C TYR A 454 5.15 -12.41 40.16
N GLY A 455 5.50 -11.73 41.24
CA GLY A 455 5.13 -10.32 41.45
C GLY A 455 6.04 -9.43 40.60
N LEU A 456 5.46 -8.40 39.98
CA LEU A 456 6.17 -7.46 39.11
C LEU A 456 6.45 -6.14 39.86
N ALA A 457 7.44 -5.39 39.40
CA ALA A 457 7.91 -4.19 40.09
C ALA A 457 6.83 -3.09 40.18
N GLY A 458 5.98 -2.99 39.16
CA GLY A 458 4.83 -2.09 39.10
C GLY A 458 3.62 -2.54 39.94
N GLY A 459 3.69 -3.69 40.62
CA GLY A 459 2.63 -4.24 41.47
C GLY A 459 1.70 -5.25 40.77
N GLY A 460 1.87 -5.45 39.46
CA GLY A 460 1.14 -6.47 38.70
C GLY A 460 1.69 -7.88 38.91
N ARG A 461 1.16 -8.84 38.14
CA ARG A 461 1.49 -10.27 38.26
C ARG A 461 1.79 -10.90 36.91
N LEU A 462 2.82 -11.75 36.88
CA LEU A 462 3.07 -12.69 35.79
C LEU A 462 2.72 -14.10 36.28
N VAL A 463 1.82 -14.77 35.57
CA VAL A 463 1.44 -16.16 35.81
C VAL A 463 1.83 -16.98 34.59
N VAL A 464 2.72 -17.96 34.78
CA VAL A 464 3.22 -18.83 33.73
C VAL A 464 2.63 -20.21 33.90
N GLU A 465 2.04 -20.73 32.82
CA GLU A 465 1.57 -22.11 32.68
C GLU A 465 2.51 -22.87 31.72
N GLU A 466 2.61 -24.20 31.87
CA GLU A 466 3.47 -25.05 31.02
C GLU A 466 2.81 -25.43 29.68
#